data_AF-A0A1M5BFZ3-F1
#
_entry.id   AF-A0A1M5BFZ3-F1
#
_cell.length_a   1.000
_cell.length_b   1.000
_cell.length_c   1.000
_cell.angle_alpha   90.00
_cell.angle_beta   90.00
_cell.angle_gamma   90.00
#
_symmetry.space_group_name_H-M   'P 1'
#
loop_
_entity.id
_entity.type
_entity.pdbx_description
1 polymer ?
#
loop_
_entity_poly.entity_id
_entity_poly.type
_entity_poly.pdbx_seq_one_letter_code
_entity_poly.pdbx_strand_id
1 'polypeptide(L)'
;MNITTKLQEIIAIQSSNSKEPIGDLNAPISVNDIEKIEQLLDEQLPIEIKALYRFANGQSDQGTGVLFGEKFCSSGDIIRQLKFSRSLIKPEAKSLSDPEKSAILIEKIVTFYVNKAPKHKLFGLQKSWYKMEFSCGVDSSEGPYLYATENTTSREREILEIDFSERLNISKTIKELHELEKPTYNWDELKFIVYANGKHEVERSMYDFDNVISFTSTPDGTIQKKYFHDKWLPIFSDHGGNFIGIDLDPDKKGKKGQVINFGRDEEDMYVLSENLEGLFDIILTELNKEGNRLMNPEAHLHETLKEIIE
;
A
#
# COMPACT_ATOMS: atom_id res chain seq x y z
N MET A 1 -21.85 -25.62 -8.10
CA MET A 1 -21.39 -25.60 -6.69
C MET A 1 -21.46 -24.18 -6.19
N ASN A 2 -21.68 -23.94 -4.90
CA ASN A 2 -21.57 -22.59 -4.35
C ASN A 2 -20.08 -22.23 -4.13
N ILE A 3 -19.80 -20.96 -3.84
CA ILE A 3 -18.44 -20.44 -3.67
C ILE A 3 -17.60 -21.22 -2.64
N THR A 4 -18.19 -21.65 -1.52
CA THR A 4 -17.48 -22.35 -0.44
C THR A 4 -17.13 -23.77 -0.84
N THR A 5 -18.05 -24.49 -1.50
CA THR A 5 -17.79 -25.85 -1.98
C THR A 5 -16.74 -25.86 -3.07
N LYS A 6 -16.75 -24.87 -3.97
CA LYS A 6 -15.70 -24.72 -4.99
C LYS A 6 -14.32 -24.50 -4.37
N LEU A 7 -14.19 -23.60 -3.39
CA LEU A 7 -12.92 -23.38 -2.69
C LEU A 7 -12.44 -24.67 -2.00
N GLN A 8 -13.32 -25.38 -1.31
CA GLN A 8 -12.99 -26.65 -0.66
C GLN A 8 -12.50 -27.71 -1.67
N GLU A 9 -13.12 -27.79 -2.85
CA GLU A 9 -12.70 -28.71 -3.90
C GLU A 9 -11.31 -28.34 -4.45
N ILE A 10 -11.05 -27.06 -4.72
CA ILE A 10 -9.74 -26.57 -5.15
C ILE A 10 -8.67 -26.94 -4.11
N ILE A 11 -8.93 -26.67 -2.82
CA ILE A 11 -8.03 -27.02 -1.71
C ILE A 11 -7.78 -28.53 -1.65
N ALA A 12 -8.83 -29.35 -1.81
CA ALA A 12 -8.72 -30.80 -1.78
C ALA A 12 -7.86 -31.33 -2.95
N ILE A 13 -8.06 -30.80 -4.15
CA ILE A 13 -7.27 -31.16 -5.33
C ILE A 13 -5.80 -30.74 -5.13
N GLN A 14 -5.54 -29.51 -4.68
CA GLN A 14 -4.18 -29.04 -4.39
C GLN A 14 -3.49 -29.89 -3.31
N SER A 15 -4.19 -30.17 -2.21
CA SER A 15 -3.65 -30.99 -1.11
C SER A 15 -3.27 -32.40 -1.55
N SER A 16 -4.02 -32.96 -2.51
CA SER A 16 -3.78 -34.31 -3.03
C SER A 16 -2.57 -34.36 -3.98
N ASN A 17 -2.15 -33.21 -4.52
CA ASN A 17 -1.07 -33.10 -5.51
C ASN A 17 0.20 -32.42 -4.96
N SER A 18 0.12 -31.73 -3.81
CA SER A 18 1.25 -31.08 -3.15
C SER A 18 1.83 -31.95 -2.03
N LYS A 19 3.14 -31.84 -1.82
CA LYS A 19 3.82 -32.42 -0.65
C LYS A 19 3.85 -31.47 0.54
N GLU A 20 3.67 -30.18 0.29
CA GLU A 20 3.68 -29.17 1.33
C GLU A 20 2.29 -29.01 1.93
N PRO A 21 2.17 -28.94 3.27
CA PRO A 21 0.88 -28.77 3.90
C PRO A 21 0.28 -27.41 3.54
N ILE A 22 -1.01 -27.41 3.22
CA ILE A 22 -1.80 -26.18 3.06
C ILE A 22 -2.13 -25.63 4.44
N GLY A 23 -2.16 -24.30 4.56
CA GLY A 23 -2.53 -23.64 5.79
C GLY A 23 -3.97 -23.86 6.22
N ASP A 24 -4.20 -23.95 7.52
CA ASP A 24 -5.53 -24.13 8.09
C ASP A 24 -6.42 -22.92 7.82
N LEU A 25 -7.69 -23.18 7.51
CA LEU A 25 -8.71 -22.15 7.42
C LEU A 25 -9.05 -21.60 8.81
N ASN A 26 -9.15 -20.28 8.93
CA ASN A 26 -9.50 -19.63 10.18
C ASN A 26 -10.99 -19.83 10.52
N ALA A 27 -11.33 -19.61 11.79
CA ALA A 27 -12.73 -19.52 12.22
C ALA A 27 -13.50 -18.44 11.42
N PRO A 28 -14.84 -18.53 11.35
CA PRO A 28 -15.69 -17.55 10.67
C PRO A 28 -15.40 -16.10 11.06
N ILE A 29 -15.55 -15.18 10.10
CA ILE A 29 -15.37 -13.74 10.32
C ILE A 29 -16.34 -13.20 11.39
N SER A 30 -15.88 -12.22 12.18
CA SER A 30 -16.73 -11.54 13.14
C SER A 30 -17.64 -10.50 12.47
N VAL A 31 -18.80 -10.22 13.08
CA VAL A 31 -19.71 -9.16 12.61
C VAL A 31 -19.03 -7.80 12.61
N ASN A 32 -18.26 -7.50 13.66
CA ASN A 32 -17.51 -6.24 13.79
C ASN A 32 -16.49 -6.05 12.67
N ASP A 33 -15.83 -7.12 12.22
CA ASP A 33 -14.89 -7.02 11.11
C ASP A 33 -15.60 -6.81 9.77
N ILE A 34 -16.77 -7.44 9.55
CA ILE A 34 -17.61 -7.17 8.37
C ILE A 34 -17.99 -5.69 8.36
N GLU A 35 -18.54 -5.17 9.46
CA GLU A 35 -18.97 -3.77 9.57
C GLU A 35 -17.82 -2.80 9.29
N LYS A 36 -16.62 -3.11 9.79
CA LYS A 36 -15.42 -2.29 9.57
C LYS A 36 -14.93 -2.32 8.12
N ILE A 37 -15.00 -3.48 7.46
CA ILE A 37 -14.66 -3.60 6.04
C ILE A 37 -15.67 -2.81 5.21
N GLU A 38 -16.98 -2.98 5.46
CA GLU A 38 -18.05 -2.27 4.76
C GLU A 38 -17.96 -0.75 4.99
N GLN A 39 -17.57 -0.30 6.19
CA GLN A 39 -17.29 1.11 6.48
C GLN A 39 -16.10 1.66 5.69
N LEU A 40 -15.00 0.90 5.58
CA LEU A 40 -13.82 1.32 4.82
C LEU A 40 -14.09 1.36 3.31
N LEU A 41 -14.90 0.42 2.84
CA LEU A 41 -15.38 0.39 1.48
C LEU A 41 -16.43 1.48 1.22
N ASP A 42 -17.15 2.00 2.22
CA ASP A 42 -18.35 2.83 2.02
C ASP A 42 -19.41 2.12 1.15
N GLU A 43 -19.58 0.80 1.35
CA GLU A 43 -20.62 -0.01 0.74
C GLU A 43 -20.74 -1.38 1.41
N GLN A 44 -21.83 -2.09 1.13
CA GLN A 44 -22.04 -3.45 1.62
C GLN A 44 -21.23 -4.47 0.83
N LEU A 45 -20.65 -5.46 1.51
CA LEU A 45 -19.98 -6.57 0.85
C LEU A 45 -21.00 -7.40 0.04
N PRO A 46 -20.63 -7.91 -1.15
CA PRO A 46 -21.45 -8.86 -1.89
C PRO A 46 -21.81 -10.08 -1.02
N ILE A 47 -23.00 -10.64 -1.24
CA ILE A 47 -23.53 -11.71 -0.36
C ILE A 47 -22.69 -12.98 -0.44
N GLU A 48 -22.12 -13.25 -1.61
CA GLU A 48 -21.24 -14.39 -1.90
C GLU A 48 -19.92 -14.24 -1.14
N ILE A 49 -19.37 -13.03 -1.08
CA ILE A 49 -18.16 -12.73 -0.31
C ILE A 49 -18.44 -12.86 1.19
N LYS A 50 -19.59 -12.38 1.67
CA LYS A 50 -20.00 -12.63 3.07
C LYS A 50 -20.17 -14.13 3.36
N ALA A 51 -20.69 -14.91 2.43
CA ALA A 51 -20.80 -16.36 2.58
C ALA A 51 -19.42 -17.03 2.68
N LEU A 52 -18.48 -16.61 1.82
CA LEU A 52 -17.09 -17.09 1.85
C LEU A 52 -16.40 -16.80 3.19
N TYR A 53 -16.50 -15.57 3.69
CA TYR A 53 -15.84 -15.17 4.95
C TYR A 53 -16.56 -15.71 6.21
N ARG A 54 -17.87 -16.01 6.13
CA ARG A 54 -18.59 -16.76 7.17
C ARG A 54 -18.21 -18.23 7.20
N PHE A 55 -17.73 -18.78 6.08
CA PHE A 55 -17.16 -20.12 6.05
C PHE A 55 -15.76 -20.12 6.65
N ALA A 56 -14.88 -19.20 6.26
CA ALA A 56 -13.54 -19.05 6.83
C ALA A 56 -13.03 -17.61 6.73
N ASN A 57 -12.49 -17.06 7.82
CA ASN A 57 -11.89 -15.71 7.82
C ASN A 57 -10.45 -15.73 7.28
N GLY A 58 -10.28 -16.08 6.01
CA GLY A 58 -8.96 -16.32 5.45
C GLY A 58 -8.35 -17.63 5.95
N GLN A 59 -7.04 -17.74 5.80
CA GLN A 59 -6.22 -18.83 6.34
C GLN A 59 -5.23 -18.35 7.40
N SER A 60 -4.70 -19.29 8.18
CA SER A 60 -3.59 -19.05 9.09
C SER A 60 -2.28 -18.80 8.33
N ASP A 61 -1.31 -18.19 9.01
CA ASP A 61 0.04 -17.94 8.47
C ASP A 61 0.94 -19.20 8.48
N GLN A 62 0.41 -20.35 8.89
CA GLN A 62 1.13 -21.62 8.87
C GLN A 62 0.80 -22.37 7.57
N GLY A 63 1.78 -23.02 6.96
CA GLY A 63 1.59 -23.77 5.72
C GLY A 63 1.56 -22.90 4.47
N THR A 64 1.29 -23.54 3.32
CA THR A 64 1.20 -22.90 2.02
C THR A 64 -0.16 -22.25 1.78
N GLY A 65 -0.23 -21.31 0.83
CA GLY A 65 -1.48 -20.69 0.42
C GLY A 65 -2.50 -21.68 -0.14
N VAL A 66 -3.77 -21.50 0.21
CA VAL A 66 -4.89 -22.37 -0.21
C VAL A 66 -5.22 -22.31 -1.69
N LEU A 67 -4.64 -21.35 -2.42
CA LEU A 67 -4.81 -21.19 -3.85
C LEU A 67 -3.44 -21.16 -4.54
N PHE A 68 -2.86 -22.34 -4.74
CA PHE A 68 -1.57 -22.56 -5.43
C PHE A 68 -0.42 -21.69 -4.89
N GLY A 69 -0.33 -21.56 -3.56
CA GLY A 69 0.67 -20.73 -2.89
C GLY A 69 0.16 -19.36 -2.46
N GLU A 70 -0.93 -18.87 -3.05
CA GLU A 70 -1.58 -17.62 -2.64
C GLU A 70 -2.36 -17.79 -1.33
N LYS A 71 -2.12 -16.89 -0.38
CA LYS A 71 -2.80 -16.87 0.92
C LYS A 71 -4.21 -16.33 0.79
N PHE A 72 -5.20 -17.05 1.31
CA PHE A 72 -6.55 -16.50 1.50
C PHE A 72 -6.54 -15.44 2.61
N CYS A 73 -6.73 -14.18 2.22
CA CYS A 73 -6.64 -13.00 3.08
C CYS A 73 -7.66 -13.06 4.22
N SER A 74 -7.21 -12.79 5.44
CA SER A 74 -8.09 -12.58 6.60
C SER A 74 -8.73 -11.19 6.60
N SER A 75 -9.74 -10.99 7.44
CA SER A 75 -10.29 -9.65 7.71
C SER A 75 -9.22 -8.63 8.12
N GLY A 76 -8.20 -9.07 8.87
CA GLY A 76 -7.07 -8.24 9.28
C GLY A 76 -6.22 -7.78 8.10
N ASP A 77 -6.01 -8.66 7.11
CA ASP A 77 -5.28 -8.37 5.88
C ASP A 77 -6.07 -7.37 5.01
N ILE A 78 -7.37 -7.64 4.80
CA ILE A 78 -8.28 -6.74 4.08
C ILE A 78 -8.31 -5.35 4.72
N ILE A 79 -8.55 -5.26 6.03
CA ILE A 79 -8.64 -3.98 6.74
C ILE A 79 -7.34 -3.19 6.61
N ARG A 80 -6.18 -3.86 6.69
CA ARG A 80 -4.88 -3.23 6.54
C ARG A 80 -4.73 -2.66 5.14
N GLN A 81 -5.08 -3.44 4.12
CA GLN A 81 -4.93 -3.05 2.73
C GLN A 81 -5.89 -1.92 2.32
N LEU A 82 -7.15 -1.98 2.77
CA LEU A 82 -8.12 -0.90 2.53
C LEU A 82 -7.69 0.39 3.23
N LYS A 83 -7.18 0.33 4.46
CA LYS A 83 -6.63 1.51 5.14
C LYS A 83 -5.44 2.10 4.40
N PHE A 84 -4.54 1.26 3.91
CA PHE A 84 -3.42 1.69 3.09
C PHE A 84 -3.90 2.38 1.81
N SER A 85 -4.80 1.75 1.06
CA SER A 85 -5.36 2.32 -0.18
C SER A 85 -6.04 3.66 0.06
N ARG A 86 -6.82 3.80 1.14
CA ARG A 86 -7.42 5.08 1.56
C ARG A 86 -6.41 6.13 1.95
N SER A 87 -5.25 5.75 2.47
CA SER A 87 -4.18 6.70 2.84
C SER A 87 -3.55 7.39 1.62
N LEU A 88 -3.65 6.76 0.44
CA LEU A 88 -3.17 7.31 -0.83
C LEU A 88 -4.10 8.38 -1.40
N ILE A 89 -5.36 8.46 -0.95
CA ILE A 89 -6.34 9.44 -1.43
C ILE A 89 -5.89 10.84 -1.03
N LYS A 90 -5.61 11.69 -2.02
CA LYS A 90 -5.22 13.09 -1.81
C LYS A 90 -6.44 14.01 -1.94
N PRO A 91 -6.59 15.03 -1.05
CA PRO A 91 -7.66 16.01 -1.18
C PRO A 91 -7.63 16.76 -2.52
N GLU A 92 -8.79 16.99 -3.13
CA GLU A 92 -8.92 17.72 -4.40
C GLU A 92 -8.41 19.17 -4.28
N ALA A 93 -8.81 19.85 -3.20
CA ALA A 93 -8.38 21.20 -2.87
C ALA A 93 -7.44 21.17 -1.67
N LYS A 94 -6.20 21.62 -1.88
CA LYS A 94 -5.15 21.62 -0.86
C LYS A 94 -5.20 22.92 -0.06
N SER A 95 -5.33 22.82 1.25
CA SER A 95 -5.28 23.97 2.14
C SER A 95 -4.69 23.58 3.49
N LEU A 96 -4.22 24.58 4.24
CA LEU A 96 -3.82 24.39 5.62
C LEU A 96 -5.02 24.75 6.51
N SER A 97 -5.59 23.75 7.17
CA SER A 97 -6.72 23.90 8.10
C SER A 97 -6.39 24.85 9.26
N ASP A 98 -5.17 24.79 9.79
CA ASP A 98 -4.65 25.64 10.86
C ASP A 98 -3.21 26.10 10.54
N PRO A 99 -3.06 27.19 9.75
CA PRO A 99 -1.75 27.68 9.33
C PRO A 99 -0.85 28.10 10.49
N GLU A 100 -1.43 28.62 11.59
CA GLU A 100 -0.66 29.08 12.75
C GLU A 100 -0.06 27.90 13.51
N LYS A 101 -0.87 26.88 13.82
CA LYS A 101 -0.38 25.67 14.49
C LYS A 101 0.58 24.90 13.59
N SER A 102 0.31 24.85 12.29
CA SER A 102 1.23 24.29 11.29
C SER A 102 2.59 24.97 11.35
N ALA A 103 2.63 26.30 11.30
CA ALA A 103 3.87 27.08 11.38
C ALA A 103 4.65 26.81 12.69
N ILE A 104 3.96 26.70 13.83
CA ILE A 104 4.59 26.37 15.12
C ILE A 104 5.26 24.98 15.07
N LEU A 105 4.60 23.98 14.49
CA LEU A 105 5.16 22.62 14.38
C LEU A 105 6.32 22.56 13.39
N ILE A 106 6.21 23.26 12.25
CA ILE A 106 7.30 23.45 11.29
C ILE A 106 8.52 24.07 11.95
N GLU A 107 8.34 25.15 12.72
CA GLU A 107 9.44 25.80 13.45
C GLU A 107 10.10 24.88 14.48
N LYS A 108 9.33 24.02 15.17
CA LYS A 108 9.89 23.00 16.06
C LYS A 108 10.79 22.02 15.30
N ILE A 109 10.37 21.58 14.11
CA ILE A 109 11.15 20.68 13.24
C ILE A 109 12.45 21.37 12.79
N VAL A 110 12.35 22.58 12.23
CA VAL A 110 13.52 23.37 11.80
C VAL A 110 14.48 23.60 12.96
N THR A 111 13.97 24.04 14.11
CA THR A 111 14.77 24.31 15.31
C THR A 111 15.50 23.07 15.81
N PHE A 112 14.84 21.90 15.79
CA PHE A 112 15.46 20.64 16.18
C PHE A 112 16.74 20.37 15.36
N TYR A 113 16.66 20.42 14.03
CA TYR A 113 17.80 20.14 13.17
C TYR A 113 18.87 21.26 13.22
N VAL A 114 18.46 22.53 13.25
CA VAL A 114 19.40 23.67 13.36
C VAL A 114 20.21 23.62 14.65
N ASN A 115 19.62 23.18 15.76
CA ASN A 115 20.33 23.06 17.04
C ASN A 115 21.40 21.95 17.04
N LYS A 116 21.31 21.02 16.10
CA LYS A 116 22.29 19.93 15.90
C LYS A 116 23.39 20.31 14.93
N ALA A 117 23.14 21.28 14.05
CA ALA A 117 24.12 21.74 13.09
C ALA A 117 25.34 22.38 13.78
N PRO A 118 26.55 22.21 13.21
CA PRO A 118 27.78 22.76 13.78
C PRO A 118 27.73 24.30 13.85
N LYS A 119 28.31 24.84 14.94
CA LYS A 119 28.53 26.27 15.18
C LYS A 119 30.03 26.57 15.10
N HIS A 120 30.42 27.75 14.61
CA HIS A 120 31.84 28.13 14.53
C HIS A 120 32.47 28.28 15.93
N LYS A 121 33.74 27.85 16.09
CA LYS A 121 34.45 27.78 17.39
C LYS A 121 34.98 29.12 17.91
N LEU A 122 35.27 30.07 17.02
CA LEU A 122 35.73 31.41 17.39
C LEU A 122 34.58 32.40 17.22
N PHE A 123 34.02 32.89 18.32
CA PHE A 123 33.13 34.06 18.42
C PHE A 123 31.66 33.96 17.96
N GLY A 124 31.12 32.79 17.60
CA GLY A 124 29.66 32.54 17.59
C GLY A 124 28.79 33.38 16.63
N LEU A 125 29.39 34.17 15.73
CA LEU A 125 28.66 35.11 14.87
C LEU A 125 28.31 34.55 13.48
N GLN A 126 28.87 33.43 13.06
CA GLN A 126 28.56 32.81 11.75
C GLN A 126 28.53 31.28 11.85
N LYS A 127 27.53 30.64 11.25
CA LYS A 127 27.42 29.17 11.18
C LYS A 127 28.38 28.63 10.12
N SER A 128 28.92 27.41 10.30
CA SER A 128 29.91 26.81 9.38
C SER A 128 29.29 26.17 8.12
N TRP A 129 28.04 26.52 7.83
CA TRP A 129 27.26 25.95 6.75
C TRP A 129 26.44 27.07 6.11
N TYR A 130 26.11 26.91 4.83
CA TYR A 130 25.28 27.82 4.05
C TYR A 130 23.80 27.43 4.12
N LYS A 131 23.51 26.16 3.81
CA LYS A 131 22.16 25.58 3.89
C LYS A 131 22.18 24.15 4.40
N MET A 132 21.03 23.68 4.84
CA MET A 132 20.73 22.31 5.20
C MET A 132 19.51 21.85 4.41
N GLU A 133 19.59 20.66 3.83
CA GLU A 133 18.47 20.02 3.15
C GLU A 133 18.13 18.71 3.85
N PHE A 134 16.85 18.47 4.08
CA PHE A 134 16.36 17.21 4.63
C PHE A 134 14.91 17.01 4.24
N SER A 135 14.47 15.76 4.29
CA SER A 135 13.07 15.42 4.15
C SER A 135 12.58 14.56 5.31
N CYS A 136 11.30 14.66 5.62
CA CYS A 136 10.66 13.78 6.59
C CYS A 136 9.19 13.51 6.27
N GLY A 137 8.82 12.24 6.43
CA GLY A 137 7.45 11.74 6.46
C GLY A 137 7.12 11.16 7.84
N VAL A 138 5.92 10.60 7.97
CA VAL A 138 5.46 9.93 9.21
C VAL A 138 6.41 8.80 9.62
N ASP A 139 6.88 8.02 8.66
CA ASP A 139 7.77 6.87 8.86
C ASP A 139 8.97 6.87 7.88
N SER A 140 9.29 8.02 7.29
CA SER A 140 10.43 8.20 6.38
C SER A 140 11.25 9.42 6.76
N SER A 141 12.55 9.41 6.44
CA SER A 141 13.40 10.60 6.56
C SER A 141 14.63 10.46 5.68
N GLU A 142 15.01 11.54 4.99
CA GLU A 142 16.25 11.62 4.23
C GLU A 142 17.13 12.77 4.78
N GLY A 143 18.45 12.57 4.77
CA GLY A 143 19.41 13.50 5.38
C GLY A 143 19.35 13.48 6.92
N PRO A 144 19.63 14.61 7.59
CA PRO A 144 19.92 15.94 7.05
C PRO A 144 21.31 16.08 6.41
N TYR A 145 21.37 16.87 5.34
CA TYR A 145 22.58 17.17 4.57
C TYR A 145 23.00 18.63 4.73
N LEU A 146 24.26 18.86 5.06
CA LEU A 146 24.86 20.18 5.22
C LEU A 146 25.66 20.58 3.97
N TYR A 147 25.41 21.79 3.49
CA TYR A 147 26.15 22.41 2.41
C TYR A 147 27.01 23.52 3.00
N ALA A 148 28.33 23.40 2.89
CA ALA A 148 29.27 24.36 3.48
C ALA A 148 29.15 25.76 2.86
N THR A 149 28.93 25.82 1.55
CA THR A 149 28.82 27.05 0.75
C THR A 149 27.65 26.98 -0.24
N GLU A 150 27.34 28.09 -0.90
CA GLU A 150 26.33 28.13 -1.97
C GLU A 150 26.67 27.21 -3.15
N ASN A 151 27.97 27.04 -3.44
CA ASN A 151 28.45 26.23 -4.56
C ASN A 151 28.72 24.77 -4.18
N THR A 152 28.51 24.37 -2.92
CA THR A 152 28.70 22.97 -2.51
C THR A 152 27.72 22.10 -3.29
N THR A 153 28.24 21.07 -3.98
CA THR A 153 27.40 20.17 -4.76
C THR A 153 26.79 19.07 -3.90
N SER A 154 25.80 18.36 -4.44
CA SER A 154 25.17 17.23 -3.74
C SER A 154 26.15 16.10 -3.40
N ARG A 155 27.27 15.97 -4.12
CA ARG A 155 28.31 14.96 -3.84
C ARG A 155 29.27 15.38 -2.72
N GLU A 156 29.34 16.66 -2.42
CA GLU A 156 30.26 17.25 -1.43
C GLU A 156 29.55 17.59 -0.11
N ARG A 157 28.22 17.42 -0.05
CA ARG A 157 27.42 17.67 1.15
C ARG A 157 27.82 16.70 2.27
N GLU A 158 27.85 17.20 3.49
CA GLU A 158 28.12 16.39 4.67
C GLU A 158 26.80 15.86 5.25
N ILE A 159 26.80 14.64 5.79
CA ILE A 159 25.65 14.12 6.53
C ILE A 159 25.77 14.58 7.97
N LEU A 160 24.75 15.26 8.48
CA LEU A 160 24.66 15.59 9.89
C LEU A 160 24.09 14.37 10.63
N GLU A 161 24.93 13.75 11.46
CA GLU A 161 24.52 12.60 12.27
C GLU A 161 23.52 13.03 13.36
N ILE A 162 22.40 12.31 13.42
CA ILE A 162 21.35 12.51 14.43
C ILE A 162 21.10 11.16 15.10
N ASP A 163 21.20 11.14 16.43
CA ASP A 163 20.98 9.94 17.22
C ASP A 163 19.57 9.37 17.03
N PHE A 164 19.45 8.05 17.04
CA PHE A 164 18.18 7.36 16.80
C PHE A 164 17.10 7.74 17.82
N SER A 165 17.45 7.87 19.10
CA SER A 165 16.49 8.27 20.15
C SER A 165 15.98 9.70 19.94
N GLU A 166 16.81 10.58 19.37
CA GLU A 166 16.44 11.94 19.02
C GLU A 166 15.54 11.98 17.77
N ARG A 167 15.79 11.12 16.78
CA ARG A 167 14.89 10.91 15.64
C ARG A 167 13.50 10.45 16.10
N LEU A 168 13.43 9.56 17.10
CA LEU A 168 12.15 9.15 17.69
C LEU A 168 11.41 10.33 18.35
N ASN A 169 12.12 11.26 18.98
CA ASN A 169 11.48 12.42 19.60
C ASN A 169 10.88 13.36 18.56
N ILE A 170 11.61 13.65 17.47
CA ILE A 170 11.08 14.54 16.43
C ILE A 170 9.95 13.88 15.63
N SER A 171 9.94 12.54 15.50
CA SER A 171 8.87 11.81 14.81
C SER A 171 7.48 12.09 15.39
N LYS A 172 7.36 12.35 16.71
CA LYS A 172 6.09 12.73 17.34
C LYS A 172 5.57 14.07 16.83
N THR A 173 6.46 15.05 16.64
CA THR A 173 6.10 16.37 16.11
C THR A 173 5.68 16.27 14.65
N ILE A 174 6.38 15.45 13.87
CA ILE A 174 6.05 15.18 12.46
C ILE A 174 4.68 14.50 12.36
N LYS A 175 4.40 13.51 13.22
CA LYS A 175 3.10 12.83 13.31
C LYS A 175 1.97 13.78 13.71
N GLU A 176 2.21 14.67 14.67
CA GLU A 176 1.23 15.69 15.05
C GLU A 176 0.92 16.65 13.87
N LEU A 177 1.95 17.11 13.15
CA LEU A 177 1.77 17.98 12.00
C LEU A 177 1.03 17.26 10.86
N HIS A 178 1.39 16.00 10.60
CA HIS A 178 0.72 15.19 9.59
C HIS A 178 -0.76 15.04 9.93
N GLU A 179 -1.13 14.63 11.14
CA GLU A 179 -2.55 14.46 11.51
C GLU A 179 -3.33 15.79 11.51
N LEU A 180 -2.68 16.92 11.82
CA LEU A 180 -3.29 18.25 11.71
C LEU A 180 -3.68 18.58 10.26
N GLU A 181 -2.77 18.31 9.31
CA GLU A 181 -2.92 18.71 7.91
C GLU A 181 -3.59 17.64 7.05
N LYS A 182 -3.60 16.38 7.48
CA LYS A 182 -4.10 15.21 6.74
C LYS A 182 -5.51 15.39 6.14
N PRO A 183 -6.52 15.97 6.83
CA PRO A 183 -7.85 16.13 6.23
C PRO A 183 -7.89 17.09 5.02
N THR A 184 -6.91 18.00 4.90
CA THR A 184 -6.93 19.11 3.93
C THR A 184 -5.71 19.16 3.01
N TYR A 185 -4.68 18.36 3.29
CA TYR A 185 -3.45 18.32 2.52
C TYR A 185 -2.96 16.88 2.25
N ASN A 186 -2.90 16.02 3.27
CA ASN A 186 -2.44 14.61 3.18
C ASN A 186 -1.10 14.42 2.43
N TRP A 187 -0.09 15.21 2.76
CA TRP A 187 1.24 15.09 2.16
C TRP A 187 1.94 13.79 2.58
N ASP A 188 2.82 13.28 1.72
CA ASP A 188 3.62 12.08 1.99
C ASP A 188 4.96 12.43 2.64
N GLU A 189 5.55 13.55 2.21
CA GLU A 189 6.85 14.00 2.68
C GLU A 189 6.95 15.53 2.71
N LEU A 190 7.51 16.05 3.79
CA LEU A 190 7.95 17.44 3.89
C LEU A 190 9.41 17.55 3.46
N LYS A 191 9.71 18.46 2.53
CA LYS A 191 11.07 18.75 2.07
C LYS A 191 11.48 20.12 2.54
N PHE A 192 12.58 20.18 3.28
CA PHE A 192 13.08 21.39 3.89
C PHE A 192 14.37 21.86 3.23
N ILE A 193 14.44 23.17 3.01
CA ILE A 193 15.69 23.89 2.81
C ILE A 193 15.80 24.92 3.92
N VAL A 194 16.78 24.75 4.82
CA VAL A 194 17.03 25.68 5.92
C VAL A 194 18.33 26.41 5.66
N TYR A 195 18.33 27.73 5.74
CA TYR A 195 19.51 28.56 5.52
C TYR A 195 20.13 28.99 6.85
N ALA A 196 21.44 29.18 6.84
CA ALA A 196 22.17 29.58 8.04
C ALA A 196 21.71 30.92 8.63
N ASN A 197 21.21 31.82 7.78
CA ASN A 197 20.64 33.12 8.14
C ASN A 197 19.27 33.04 8.83
N GLY A 198 18.69 31.85 9.00
CA GLY A 198 17.41 31.63 9.68
C GLY A 198 16.20 31.56 8.75
N LYS A 199 16.34 31.88 7.46
CA LYS A 199 15.28 31.60 6.48
C LYS A 199 15.13 30.08 6.32
N HIS A 200 13.91 29.60 6.14
CA HIS A 200 13.66 28.25 5.68
C HIS A 200 12.56 28.22 4.64
N GLU A 201 12.55 27.16 3.86
CA GLU A 201 11.54 26.83 2.86
C GLU A 201 11.07 25.41 3.16
N VAL A 202 9.77 25.18 3.05
CA VAL A 202 9.16 23.86 3.22
C VAL A 202 8.20 23.58 2.09
N GLU A 203 8.42 22.46 1.40
CA GLU A 203 7.52 21.92 0.41
C GLU A 203 6.78 20.71 1.01
N ARG A 204 5.46 20.65 0.79
CA ARG A 204 4.63 19.48 1.06
C ARG A 204 4.50 18.68 -0.22
N SER A 205 5.23 17.58 -0.31
CA SER A 205 5.26 16.72 -1.49
C SER A 205 4.35 15.50 -1.32
N MET A 206 3.87 14.98 -2.44
CA MET A 206 3.02 13.79 -2.52
C MET A 206 3.55 12.89 -3.63
N TYR A 207 3.40 11.58 -3.44
CA TYR A 207 3.61 10.62 -4.50
C TYR A 207 2.37 10.57 -5.40
N ASP A 208 2.62 10.51 -6.71
CA ASP A 208 1.59 10.39 -7.73
C ASP A 208 1.83 9.10 -8.51
N PHE A 209 1.65 7.97 -7.83
CA PHE A 209 1.91 6.65 -8.40
C PHE A 209 1.07 6.39 -9.65
N ASP A 210 -0.19 6.82 -9.64
CA ASP A 210 -1.16 6.60 -10.72
C ASP A 210 -0.75 7.28 -12.04
N ASN A 211 -0.01 8.39 -12.00
CA ASN A 211 0.48 9.08 -13.20
C ASN A 211 1.95 8.79 -13.54
N VAL A 212 2.72 8.22 -12.61
CA VAL A 212 4.15 7.90 -12.81
C VAL A 212 4.36 6.46 -13.29
N ILE A 213 3.55 5.52 -12.80
CA ILE A 213 3.63 4.10 -13.17
C ILE A 213 2.66 3.84 -14.33
N SER A 214 3.10 3.06 -15.32
CA SER A 214 2.34 2.81 -16.56
C SER A 214 1.41 1.61 -16.43
N PHE A 215 0.33 1.75 -15.67
CA PHE A 215 -0.67 0.69 -15.51
C PHE A 215 -1.47 0.41 -16.80
N THR A 216 -1.73 -0.86 -17.08
CA THR A 216 -2.63 -1.30 -18.17
C THR A 216 -3.95 -1.86 -17.62
N SER A 217 -4.90 -2.11 -18.51
CA SER A 217 -6.17 -2.76 -18.18
C SER A 217 -6.54 -3.66 -19.36
N THR A 218 -6.75 -4.94 -19.08
CA THR A 218 -7.14 -5.94 -20.06
C THR A 218 -8.45 -6.61 -19.62
N PRO A 219 -9.57 -6.41 -20.34
CA PRO A 219 -9.75 -5.54 -21.51
C PRO A 219 -9.67 -4.03 -21.21
N ASP A 220 -9.30 -3.20 -22.19
CA ASP A 220 -9.10 -1.75 -21.96
C ASP A 220 -10.39 -1.01 -21.54
N GLY A 221 -10.25 -0.22 -20.48
CA GLY A 221 -11.32 0.58 -19.87
C GLY A 221 -12.23 -0.20 -18.93
N THR A 222 -11.81 -1.39 -18.49
CA THR A 222 -12.55 -2.20 -17.51
C THR A 222 -12.05 -2.03 -16.08
N ILE A 223 -10.76 -1.74 -15.91
CA ILE A 223 -10.11 -1.53 -14.60
C ILE A 223 -9.57 -0.10 -14.57
N GLN A 224 -9.74 0.59 -13.44
CA GLN A 224 -9.13 1.90 -13.24
C GLN A 224 -7.60 1.74 -13.16
N LYS A 225 -6.85 2.50 -13.95
CA LYS A 225 -5.36 2.46 -14.00
C LYS A 225 -4.76 3.18 -12.80
N LYS A 226 -4.73 2.50 -11.65
CA LYS A 226 -4.24 3.03 -10.36
C LYS A 226 -3.30 2.04 -9.69
N TYR A 227 -2.41 2.54 -8.85
CA TYR A 227 -1.52 1.71 -8.04
C TYR A 227 -2.32 0.88 -7.02
N PHE A 228 -3.25 1.54 -6.32
CA PHE A 228 -4.25 0.87 -5.48
C PHE A 228 -5.57 1.65 -5.49
N HIS A 229 -6.67 0.96 -5.24
CA HIS A 229 -7.99 1.56 -5.08
C HIS A 229 -8.62 1.16 -3.74
N ASP A 230 -9.27 2.10 -3.07
CA ASP A 230 -10.00 1.85 -1.81
C ASP A 230 -11.28 0.99 -1.97
N LYS A 231 -11.56 0.54 -3.20
CA LYS A 231 -12.68 -0.32 -3.57
C LYS A 231 -12.22 -1.65 -4.18
N TRP A 232 -10.92 -1.91 -4.19
CA TRP A 232 -10.35 -3.22 -4.55
C TRP A 232 -10.17 -4.05 -3.29
N LEU A 233 -10.96 -5.12 -3.19
CA LEU A 233 -11.01 -6.00 -2.04
C LEU A 233 -10.06 -7.19 -2.24
N PRO A 234 -8.92 -7.28 -1.54
CA PRO A 234 -8.00 -8.40 -1.69
C PRO A 234 -8.62 -9.69 -1.15
N ILE A 235 -8.56 -10.76 -1.94
CA ILE A 235 -9.05 -12.09 -1.52
C ILE A 235 -7.89 -13.06 -1.38
N PHE A 236 -6.96 -13.07 -2.32
CA PHE A 236 -5.76 -13.91 -2.28
C PHE A 236 -4.51 -13.02 -2.37
N SER A 237 -3.44 -13.41 -1.69
CA SER A 237 -2.20 -12.64 -1.56
C SER A 237 -0.97 -13.51 -1.78
N ASP A 238 -0.02 -12.98 -2.55
CA ASP A 238 1.23 -13.66 -2.90
C ASP A 238 2.29 -13.52 -1.80
N HIS A 239 1.94 -12.84 -0.69
CA HIS A 239 2.82 -12.44 0.41
C HIS A 239 3.86 -11.35 0.05
N GLY A 240 4.00 -10.98 -1.22
CA GLY A 240 4.88 -9.94 -1.76
C GLY A 240 4.22 -8.57 -1.91
N GLY A 241 2.90 -8.50 -1.82
CA GLY A 241 2.10 -7.28 -1.97
C GLY A 241 1.26 -7.25 -3.24
N ASN A 242 1.11 -8.41 -3.89
CA ASN A 242 0.22 -8.63 -5.02
C ASN A 242 -0.98 -9.45 -4.59
N PHE A 243 -2.11 -9.19 -5.25
CA PHE A 243 -3.39 -9.72 -4.87
C PHE A 243 -4.21 -10.14 -6.09
N ILE A 244 -5.00 -11.19 -5.90
CA ILE A 244 -6.21 -11.44 -6.68
C ILE A 244 -7.39 -11.01 -5.80
N GLY A 245 -8.27 -10.19 -6.34
CA GLY A 245 -9.38 -9.67 -5.54
C GLY A 245 -10.53 -9.09 -6.36
N ILE A 246 -11.49 -8.52 -5.65
CA ILE A 246 -12.75 -8.05 -6.21
C ILE A 246 -12.70 -6.55 -6.45
N ASP A 247 -13.00 -6.15 -7.67
CA ASP A 247 -13.14 -4.75 -8.04
C ASP A 247 -14.60 -4.29 -7.85
N LEU A 248 -14.81 -3.44 -6.85
CA LEU A 248 -16.13 -2.88 -6.52
C LEU A 248 -16.38 -1.50 -7.15
N ASP A 249 -15.40 -0.94 -7.85
CA ASP A 249 -15.49 0.34 -8.55
C ASP A 249 -14.72 0.28 -9.89
N PRO A 250 -15.21 -0.53 -10.85
CA PRO A 250 -14.53 -0.70 -12.13
C PRO A 250 -14.55 0.58 -12.97
N ASP A 251 -13.72 0.62 -14.01
CA ASP A 251 -13.80 1.70 -15.01
C ASP A 251 -15.03 1.50 -15.93
N LYS A 252 -15.28 2.45 -16.82
CA LYS A 252 -16.52 2.65 -17.59
C LYS A 252 -17.06 1.41 -18.32
N LYS A 253 -16.20 0.48 -18.74
CA LYS A 253 -16.61 -0.75 -19.45
C LYS A 253 -16.57 -2.00 -18.56
N GLY A 254 -16.08 -1.88 -17.33
CA GLY A 254 -15.95 -3.01 -16.42
C GLY A 254 -17.26 -3.32 -15.70
N LYS A 255 -17.24 -4.40 -14.93
CA LYS A 255 -18.40 -4.92 -14.21
C LYS A 255 -18.12 -4.94 -12.71
N LYS A 256 -18.98 -4.31 -11.93
CA LYS A 256 -18.83 -4.30 -10.47
C LYS A 256 -18.89 -5.73 -9.93
N GLY A 257 -17.90 -6.11 -9.15
CA GLY A 257 -17.71 -7.49 -8.66
C GLY A 257 -16.79 -8.35 -9.53
N GLN A 258 -16.24 -7.81 -10.62
CA GLN A 258 -15.22 -8.50 -11.42
C GLN A 258 -13.98 -8.82 -10.58
N VAL A 259 -13.29 -9.90 -10.93
CA VAL A 259 -12.07 -10.34 -10.26
C VAL A 259 -10.87 -9.84 -11.05
N ILE A 260 -9.91 -9.22 -10.37
CA ILE A 260 -8.72 -8.63 -10.99
C ILE A 260 -7.46 -9.04 -10.22
N ASN A 261 -6.32 -9.02 -10.91
CA ASN A 261 -5.01 -8.89 -10.26
C ASN A 261 -4.68 -7.41 -10.03
N PHE A 262 -4.07 -7.10 -8.89
CA PHE A 262 -3.57 -5.76 -8.55
C PHE A 262 -2.51 -5.88 -7.45
N GLY A 263 -1.67 -4.85 -7.28
CA GLY A 263 -0.65 -4.89 -6.25
C GLY A 263 0.61 -4.11 -6.57
N ARG A 264 1.61 -4.32 -5.73
CA ARG A 264 2.91 -3.66 -5.79
C ARG A 264 3.58 -3.77 -7.15
N ASP A 265 3.51 -4.95 -7.76
CA ASP A 265 4.23 -5.34 -8.97
C ASP A 265 3.28 -5.71 -10.13
N GLU A 266 1.98 -5.37 -10.00
CA GLU A 266 0.94 -5.68 -10.99
C GLU A 266 0.61 -4.47 -11.87
N GLU A 267 1.56 -4.07 -12.71
CA GLU A 267 1.34 -2.99 -13.69
C GLU A 267 0.37 -3.42 -14.79
N ASP A 268 0.44 -4.71 -15.18
CA ASP A 268 -0.44 -5.31 -16.18
C ASP A 268 -1.66 -5.96 -15.54
N MET A 269 -2.74 -5.19 -15.40
CA MET A 269 -3.97 -5.62 -14.76
C MET A 269 -4.97 -6.27 -15.72
N TYR A 270 -5.51 -7.40 -15.32
CA TYR A 270 -6.44 -8.22 -16.07
C TYR A 270 -7.73 -8.45 -15.30
N VAL A 271 -8.85 -8.46 -16.01
CA VAL A 271 -10.10 -9.00 -15.49
C VAL A 271 -10.03 -10.52 -15.63
N LEU A 272 -9.72 -11.19 -14.52
CA LEU A 272 -9.56 -12.65 -14.45
C LEU A 272 -10.90 -13.40 -14.52
N SER A 273 -11.99 -12.77 -14.07
CA SER A 273 -13.35 -13.30 -14.20
C SER A 273 -14.41 -12.24 -13.92
N GLU A 274 -15.65 -12.46 -14.35
CA GLU A 274 -16.77 -11.56 -14.04
C GLU A 274 -17.17 -11.56 -12.55
N ASN A 275 -16.81 -12.61 -11.80
CA ASN A 275 -17.04 -12.75 -10.37
C ASN A 275 -16.21 -13.92 -9.80
N LEU A 276 -16.10 -14.00 -8.47
CA LEU A 276 -15.24 -14.98 -7.80
C LEU A 276 -15.68 -16.44 -8.03
N GLU A 277 -16.99 -16.69 -8.14
CA GLU A 277 -17.48 -18.03 -8.46
C GLU A 277 -17.06 -18.47 -9.87
N GLY A 278 -17.07 -17.55 -10.83
CA GLY A 278 -16.60 -17.77 -12.19
C GLY A 278 -15.09 -18.02 -12.25
N LEU A 279 -14.29 -17.32 -11.45
CA LEU A 279 -12.86 -17.60 -11.35
C LEU A 279 -12.62 -19.03 -10.85
N PHE A 280 -13.35 -19.46 -9.82
CA PHE A 280 -13.25 -20.84 -9.34
C PHE A 280 -13.70 -21.88 -10.38
N ASP A 281 -14.70 -21.57 -11.23
CA ASP A 281 -15.07 -22.46 -12.34
C ASP A 281 -13.95 -22.59 -13.37
N ILE A 282 -13.27 -21.48 -13.70
CA ILE A 282 -12.10 -21.47 -14.60
C ILE A 282 -10.99 -22.35 -14.02
N ILE A 283 -10.67 -22.17 -12.74
CA ILE A 283 -9.64 -22.93 -12.03
C ILE A 283 -9.98 -24.42 -12.01
N LEU A 284 -11.20 -24.80 -11.62
CA LEU A 284 -11.63 -26.20 -11.60
C LEU A 284 -11.64 -26.82 -13.00
N THR A 285 -11.99 -26.04 -14.03
CA THR A 285 -11.93 -26.51 -15.41
C THR A 285 -10.49 -26.77 -15.85
N GLU A 286 -9.56 -25.88 -15.52
CA GLU A 286 -8.14 -26.05 -15.80
C GLU A 286 -7.55 -27.27 -15.07
N LEU A 287 -7.89 -27.47 -13.79
CA LEU A 287 -7.43 -28.61 -13.00
C LEU A 287 -7.83 -29.97 -13.58
N ASN A 288 -8.93 -30.03 -14.34
CA ASN A 288 -9.40 -31.24 -15.00
C ASN A 288 -8.66 -31.55 -16.32
N LYS A 289 -7.77 -30.66 -16.79
CA LYS A 289 -6.98 -30.89 -18.00
C LYS A 289 -5.75 -31.74 -17.69
N GLU A 290 -5.40 -32.64 -18.61
CA GLU A 290 -4.13 -33.33 -18.58
C GLU A 290 -2.99 -32.33 -18.80
N GLY A 291 -1.99 -32.33 -17.92
CA GLY A 291 -0.91 -31.34 -17.96
C GLY A 291 -1.35 -29.91 -17.58
N ASN A 292 -2.35 -29.78 -16.69
CA ASN A 292 -2.82 -28.48 -16.21
C ASN A 292 -1.68 -27.58 -15.75
N ARG A 293 -1.79 -26.28 -16.06
CA ARG A 293 -0.72 -25.31 -15.79
C ARG A 293 -0.62 -24.92 -14.31
N LEU A 294 -1.72 -25.03 -13.57
CA LEU A 294 -1.84 -24.59 -12.18
C LEU A 294 -0.98 -25.39 -11.19
N MET A 295 -0.67 -26.64 -11.51
CA MET A 295 0.18 -27.48 -10.66
C MET A 295 1.68 -27.39 -11.01
N ASN A 296 2.08 -26.45 -11.86
CA ASN A 296 3.48 -26.20 -12.16
C ASN A 296 4.14 -25.40 -11.02
N PRO A 297 5.10 -25.97 -10.26
CA PRO A 297 5.72 -25.28 -9.12
C PRO A 297 6.61 -24.10 -9.52
N GLU A 298 6.97 -23.98 -10.80
CA GLU A 298 7.77 -22.86 -11.32
C GLU A 298 6.90 -21.70 -11.84
N ALA A 299 5.57 -21.89 -11.91
CA ALA A 299 4.65 -20.90 -12.43
C ALA A 299 4.11 -19.98 -11.33
N HIS A 300 4.04 -18.68 -11.61
CA HIS A 300 3.34 -17.72 -10.75
C HIS A 300 1.84 -17.78 -11.05
N LEU A 301 0.98 -17.86 -10.02
CA LEU A 301 -0.46 -18.07 -10.25
C LEU A 301 -1.07 -16.93 -11.07
N HIS A 302 -0.69 -15.69 -10.78
CA HIS A 302 -1.23 -14.53 -11.47
C HIS A 302 -0.97 -14.60 -12.98
N GLU A 303 0.27 -14.91 -13.39
CA GLU A 303 0.63 -15.08 -14.80
C GLU A 303 -0.10 -16.27 -15.42
N THR A 304 -0.18 -17.39 -14.69
CA THR A 304 -0.91 -18.59 -15.15
C THR A 304 -2.38 -18.28 -15.42
N LEU A 305 -3.04 -17.49 -14.57
CA LEU A 305 -4.43 -17.10 -14.75
C LEU A 305 -4.60 -16.14 -15.94
N LYS A 306 -3.66 -15.20 -16.16
CA LYS A 306 -3.66 -14.33 -17.35
C LYS A 306 -3.56 -15.16 -18.64
N GLU A 307 -2.69 -16.16 -18.68
CA GLU A 307 -2.57 -17.05 -19.84
C GLU A 307 -3.79 -17.96 -20.07
N ILE A 308 -4.56 -18.30 -19.04
CA ILE A 308 -5.74 -19.17 -19.15
C ILE A 308 -6.93 -18.43 -19.78
N ILE A 309 -7.02 -17.11 -19.56
CA ILE A 309 -8.15 -16.27 -20.00
C ILE A 309 -7.92 -15.57 -21.33
N GLU A 310 -6.67 -15.53 -21.81
CA GLU A 310 -6.31 -15.11 -23.18
C GLU A 310 -6.75 -16.14 -24.24
#